data_AF-M1VX59-F1
#
_entry.id   AF-M1VX59-F1
#
_cell.length_a   1.000
_cell.length_b   1.000
_cell.length_c   1.000
_cell.angle_alpha   90.00
_cell.angle_beta   90.00
_cell.angle_gamma   90.00
#
_symmetry.space_group_name_H-M   'P 1'
#
loop_
_entity.id
_entity.type
_entity.pdbx_description
1 polymer ?
#
loop_
_entity_poly.entity_id
_entity_poly.type
_entity_poly.pdbx_seq_one_letter_code
_entity_poly.pdbx_strand_id
1 'polypeptide(L)'
;MARNIELSMGRMAVWFGECDGRMERLLRDNGVFGTRAAPTQSGDNDKRIGTRLDNGQEIEKDGIKYRRYYLQANKDAHDPTLKALAAKNPHAVLSWADVPIAEEPVGESELVIADGGVASKLAKDNKAKNFWSELKKNIVIKT
;
A
#
# COMPACT_ATOMS: atom_id res chain seq x y z
N MET A 1 17.91 -4.05 10.11
CA MET A 1 17.30 -3.77 8.79
C MET A 1 15.81 -4.09 8.78
N ALA A 2 15.39 -5.34 9.01
CA ALA A 2 13.97 -5.72 9.13
C ALA A 2 13.17 -4.84 10.11
N ARG A 3 13.71 -4.62 11.31
CA ARG A 3 13.12 -3.74 12.32
C ARG A 3 12.87 -2.31 11.83
N ASN A 4 13.78 -1.74 11.04
CA ASN A 4 13.62 -0.37 10.51
C ASN A 4 12.50 -0.31 9.46
N ILE A 5 12.37 -1.38 8.65
CA ILE A 5 11.28 -1.52 7.69
C ILE A 5 9.94 -1.60 8.43
N GLU A 6 9.84 -2.44 9.47
CA GLU A 6 8.63 -2.57 10.28
C GLU A 6 8.25 -1.26 10.98
N LEU A 7 9.22 -0.54 11.55
CA LEU A 7 8.98 0.77 12.16
C LEU A 7 8.48 1.78 11.12
N SER A 8 9.07 1.79 9.93
CA SER A 8 8.63 2.62 8.80
C SER A 8 7.20 2.27 8.37
N MET A 9 6.87 0.98 8.28
CA MET A 9 5.52 0.53 8.00
C MET A 9 4.53 0.95 9.09
N GLY A 10 4.94 0.92 10.37
CA GLY A 10 4.14 1.43 11.48
C GLY A 10 3.82 2.92 11.32
N ARG A 11 4.82 3.74 10.96
CA ARG A 11 4.63 5.17 10.66
C ARG A 11 3.73 5.39 9.45
N MET A 12 3.87 4.56 8.42
CA MET A 12 3.02 4.61 7.24
C MET A 12 1.57 4.25 7.60
N ALA A 13 1.35 3.24 8.44
CA ALA A 13 0.01 2.87 8.91
C ALA A 13 -0.64 4.00 9.74
N VAL A 14 0.13 4.68 10.60
CA VAL A 14 -0.34 5.89 11.29
C VAL A 14 -0.72 6.97 10.28
N TRP A 15 0.13 7.24 9.29
CA TRP A 15 -0.17 8.21 8.24
C TRP A 15 -1.44 7.85 7.45
N PHE A 16 -1.69 6.58 7.15
CA PHE A 16 -2.97 6.18 6.55
C PHE A 16 -4.16 6.37 7.51
N GLY A 17 -3.97 6.10 8.81
CA GLY A 17 -5.01 6.23 9.83
C GLY A 17 -5.36 7.67 10.22
N GLU A 18 -4.52 8.66 9.89
CA GLU A 18 -4.83 10.08 10.09
C GLU A 18 -5.94 10.60 9.17
N CYS A 19 -6.24 9.91 8.06
CA CYS A 19 -7.28 10.30 7.13
C CYS A 19 -7.80 9.09 6.36
N ASP A 20 -9.04 8.69 6.66
CA ASP A 20 -9.71 7.51 6.08
C ASP A 20 -9.64 7.49 4.54
N GLY A 21 -9.76 8.65 3.90
CA GLY A 21 -9.69 8.79 2.44
C GLY A 21 -8.34 8.39 1.82
N ARG A 22 -7.24 8.36 2.60
CA ARG A 22 -5.91 7.94 2.09
C ARG A 22 -5.91 6.44 1.76
N MET A 23 -6.44 5.63 2.66
CA MET A 23 -6.52 4.18 2.45
C MET A 23 -7.54 3.86 1.38
N GLU A 24 -8.69 4.53 1.36
CA GLU A 24 -9.70 4.33 0.32
C GLU A 24 -9.16 4.61 -1.09
N ARG A 25 -8.39 5.68 -1.27
CA ARG A 25 -7.77 6.01 -2.56
C ARG A 25 -6.76 4.95 -3.02
N LEU A 26 -5.98 4.42 -2.08
CA LEU A 26 -5.05 3.33 -2.37
C LEU A 26 -5.83 2.09 -2.84
N LEU A 27 -6.90 1.72 -2.13
CA LEU A 27 -7.63 0.46 -2.38
C LEU A 27 -8.58 0.48 -3.58
N ARG A 28 -8.86 1.66 -4.16
CA ARG A 28 -9.77 1.83 -5.32
C ARG A 28 -9.08 1.71 -6.69
N ASP A 29 -7.76 1.53 -6.73
CA ASP A 29 -6.92 1.50 -7.93
C ASP A 29 -7.00 2.76 -8.81
N ASN A 30 -6.00 3.64 -8.72
CA ASN A 30 -5.90 4.84 -9.56
C ASN A 30 -4.46 5.11 -10.02
N GLY A 31 -3.60 4.10 -9.95
CA GLY A 31 -2.16 4.29 -10.05
C GLY A 31 -1.58 3.87 -11.39
N VAL A 32 -0.81 4.76 -12.03
CA VAL A 32 0.01 4.37 -13.18
C VAL A 32 1.20 3.53 -12.69
N PHE A 33 1.53 2.45 -13.39
CA PHE A 33 2.68 1.61 -13.05
C PHE A 33 3.96 2.43 -12.87
N GLY A 34 4.72 2.13 -11.82
CA GLY A 34 5.98 2.80 -11.48
C GLY A 34 5.82 4.17 -10.81
N THR A 35 4.59 4.67 -10.65
CA THR A 35 4.33 5.92 -9.92
C THR A 35 4.17 5.67 -8.43
N ARG A 36 4.47 6.69 -7.62
CA ARG A 36 4.28 6.63 -6.17
C ARG A 36 2.79 6.60 -5.84
N ALA A 37 2.37 5.59 -5.08
CA ALA A 37 1.02 5.46 -4.54
C ALA A 37 0.88 6.18 -3.19
N ALA A 38 1.88 6.05 -2.32
CA ALA A 38 1.89 6.66 -0.99
C ALA A 38 3.31 6.72 -0.37
N PRO A 39 3.52 7.53 0.66
CA PRO A 39 2.70 8.68 1.03
C PRO A 39 2.78 9.78 -0.05
N THR A 40 1.88 10.74 -0.01
CA THR A 40 1.99 11.95 -0.84
C THR A 40 3.27 12.71 -0.48
N GLN A 41 3.94 13.28 -1.47
CA GLN A 41 5.14 14.10 -1.25
C GLN A 41 4.72 15.49 -0.76
N SER A 42 4.53 15.65 0.54
CA SER A 42 4.14 16.92 1.14
C SER A 42 4.93 17.19 2.41
N GLY A 43 5.76 18.23 2.36
CA GLY A 43 6.64 18.59 3.47
C GLY A 43 7.64 17.48 3.80
N ASP A 44 7.63 17.05 5.05
CA ASP A 44 8.61 16.12 5.64
C ASP A 44 8.04 14.72 5.94
N ASN A 45 6.80 14.46 5.52
CA ASN A 45 6.06 13.25 5.90
C ASN A 45 6.75 11.97 5.37
N ASP A 46 7.11 11.95 4.09
CA ASP A 46 7.68 10.79 3.42
C ASP A 46 9.11 10.50 3.88
N LYS A 47 9.85 11.54 4.27
CA LYS A 47 11.18 11.43 4.89
C LYS A 47 11.11 10.86 6.29
N ARG A 48 10.13 11.28 7.10
CA ARG A 48 9.88 10.74 8.46
C ARG A 48 9.37 9.31 8.46
N ILE A 49 8.50 8.97 7.52
CA ILE A 49 8.05 7.59 7.32
C ILE A 49 9.27 6.75 6.95
N GLY A 50 9.99 7.11 5.88
CA GLY A 50 11.24 6.48 5.46
C GLY A 50 11.08 5.41 4.38
N THR A 51 9.86 4.98 4.09
CA THR A 51 9.50 4.12 2.95
C THR A 51 8.40 4.74 2.12
N ARG A 52 8.25 4.26 0.90
CA ARG A 52 7.17 4.60 -0.03
C ARG A 52 6.53 3.34 -0.59
N LEU A 53 5.27 3.47 -1.01
CA LEU A 53 4.53 2.50 -1.80
C LEU A 53 4.50 3.01 -3.23
N ASP A 54 4.94 2.18 -4.17
CA ASP A 54 4.84 2.44 -5.59
C ASP A 54 3.81 1.50 -6.22
N ASN A 55 3.07 2.01 -7.20
CA ASN A 55 2.11 1.25 -7.99
C ASN A 55 2.88 0.23 -8.84
N GLY A 56 2.74 -1.03 -8.48
CA GLY A 56 3.29 -2.14 -9.24
C GLY A 56 2.34 -2.59 -10.35
N GLN A 57 2.73 -3.72 -10.95
CA GLN A 57 2.04 -4.28 -12.11
C GLN A 57 0.69 -4.88 -11.70
N GLU A 58 -0.21 -4.94 -12.68
CA GLU A 58 -1.40 -5.77 -12.56
C GLU A 58 -1.01 -7.23 -12.74
N ILE A 59 -1.57 -8.10 -11.90
CA ILE A 59 -1.37 -9.54 -11.94
C ILE A 59 -2.72 -10.23 -11.88
N GLU A 60 -2.85 -11.35 -12.57
CA GLU A 60 -4.03 -12.20 -12.47
C GLU A 60 -3.71 -13.42 -11.63
N LYS A 61 -4.59 -13.74 -10.67
CA LYS A 61 -4.54 -14.98 -9.88
C LYS A 61 -5.94 -15.55 -9.82
N ASP A 62 -6.10 -16.81 -10.21
CA ASP A 62 -7.39 -17.52 -10.13
C ASP A 62 -8.55 -16.74 -10.80
N GLY A 63 -8.27 -16.06 -11.92
CA GLY A 63 -9.25 -15.24 -12.66
C GLY A 63 -9.57 -13.87 -12.02
N ILE A 64 -8.91 -13.51 -10.92
CA ILE A 64 -9.06 -12.21 -10.25
C ILE A 64 -7.85 -11.34 -10.56
N LYS A 65 -8.08 -10.10 -11.01
CA LYS A 65 -7.03 -9.10 -11.21
C LYS A 65 -6.66 -8.43 -9.90
N TYR A 66 -5.36 -8.27 -9.67
CA TYR A 66 -4.80 -7.59 -8.51
C TYR A 66 -3.83 -6.51 -8.96
N ARG A 67 -3.83 -5.38 -8.26
CA ARG A 67 -2.75 -4.41 -8.30
C ARG A 67 -1.71 -4.80 -7.26
N ARG A 68 -0.48 -5.05 -7.68
CA ARG A 68 0.63 -5.19 -6.74
C ARG A 68 1.13 -3.81 -6.32
N TYR A 69 1.38 -3.61 -5.03
CA TYR A 69 2.08 -2.45 -4.50
C TYR A 69 3.45 -2.85 -4.00
N TYR A 70 4.48 -2.08 -4.33
CA TYR A 70 5.84 -2.33 -3.87
C TYR A 70 6.23 -1.36 -2.77
N LEU A 71 6.65 -1.90 -1.63
CA LEU A 71 7.30 -1.11 -0.59
C LEU A 71 8.76 -0.91 -0.96
N GLN A 72 9.21 0.33 -1.00
CA GLN A 72 10.60 0.71 -1.30
C GLN A 72 11.12 1.67 -0.22
N ALA A 73 12.43 1.70 -0.01
CA ALA A 73 13.04 2.72 0.84
C ALA A 73 13.00 4.09 0.17
N ASN A 74 12.80 5.14 0.96
CA ASN A 74 12.90 6.51 0.50
C ASN A 74 14.36 6.97 0.54
N LYS A 75 14.89 7.48 -0.58
CA LYS A 75 16.26 8.02 -0.64
C LYS A 75 16.49 9.21 0.28
N ASP A 76 15.42 9.91 0.63
CA ASP A 76 15.44 11.08 1.50
C ASP A 76 15.02 10.74 2.94
N ALA A 77 14.98 9.45 3.30
CA ALA A 77 14.60 8.99 4.64
C ALA A 77 15.50 9.61 5.73
N HIS A 78 14.88 9.97 6.86
CA HIS A 78 15.60 10.37 8.07
C HIS A 78 16.30 9.18 8.74
N ASP A 79 15.77 7.97 8.56
CA ASP A 79 16.42 6.77 9.03
C ASP A 79 17.66 6.48 8.15
N PRO A 80 18.88 6.51 8.71
CA PRO A 80 20.10 6.33 7.95
C PRO A 80 20.22 4.93 7.33
N THR A 81 19.59 3.92 7.93
CA THR A 81 19.58 2.55 7.39
C THR A 81 18.74 2.48 6.12
N LEU A 82 17.54 3.07 6.15
CA LEU A 82 16.66 3.11 4.97
C LEU A 82 17.26 3.99 3.88
N LYS A 83 17.87 5.12 4.25
CA LYS A 83 18.60 5.98 3.33
C LYS A 83 19.75 5.25 2.64
N ALA A 84 20.57 4.52 3.39
CA ALA A 84 21.67 3.72 2.84
C ALA A 84 21.17 2.61 1.91
N LEU A 85 20.05 1.97 2.26
CA LEU A 85 19.43 0.95 1.42
C LEU A 85 18.96 1.52 0.08
N ALA A 86 18.28 2.67 0.11
CA ALA A 86 17.86 3.37 -1.09
C ALA A 86 19.05 3.89 -1.92
N ALA A 87 20.14 4.30 -1.29
CA ALA A 87 21.35 4.71 -2.01
C ALA A 87 22.03 3.53 -2.73
N LYS A 88 22.02 2.33 -2.13
CA LYS A 88 22.57 1.12 -2.75
C LYS A 88 21.70 0.61 -3.90
N ASN A 89 20.38 0.61 -3.73
CA ASN A 89 19.43 0.23 -4.76
C ASN A 89 18.09 0.98 -4.56
N PRO A 90 17.86 2.09 -5.29
CA PRO A 90 16.70 2.95 -5.08
C PRO A 90 15.37 2.32 -5.50
N HIS A 91 15.41 1.24 -6.28
CA HIS A 91 14.25 0.49 -6.75
C HIS A 91 14.14 -0.88 -6.08
N ALA A 92 14.90 -1.12 -5.00
CA ALA A 92 14.80 -2.36 -4.24
C ALA A 92 13.40 -2.54 -3.67
N VAL A 93 12.74 -3.62 -4.07
CA VAL A 93 11.49 -4.07 -3.48
C VAL A 93 11.79 -4.67 -2.10
N LEU A 94 11.33 -3.99 -1.06
CA LEU A 94 11.44 -4.41 0.33
C LEU A 94 10.31 -5.34 0.76
N SER A 95 9.13 -5.13 0.19
CA SER A 95 7.94 -5.94 0.41
C SER A 95 6.92 -5.64 -0.68
N TRP A 96 5.85 -6.43 -0.76
CA TRP A 96 4.73 -6.16 -1.63
C TRP A 96 3.40 -6.64 -1.03
N ALA A 97 2.31 -6.06 -1.53
CA ALA A 97 0.96 -6.51 -1.24
C ALA A 97 0.12 -6.44 -2.52
N ASP A 98 -0.76 -7.41 -2.69
CA ASP A 98 -1.61 -7.57 -3.84
C ASP A 98 -3.04 -7.20 -3.43
N VAL A 99 -3.58 -6.18 -4.09
CA VAL A 99 -4.89 -5.64 -3.77
C VAL A 99 -5.83 -5.98 -4.93
N PRO A 100 -6.96 -6.66 -4.68
CA PRO A 100 -7.88 -6.99 -5.76
C PRO A 100 -8.42 -5.72 -6.39
N ILE A 101 -8.32 -5.65 -7.71
CA ILE A 101 -8.99 -4.65 -8.55
C ILE A 101 -10.40 -5.19 -8.70
N ALA A 102 -11.37 -4.55 -8.04
CA ALA A 102 -12.75 -4.91 -8.28
C ALA A 102 -13.05 -4.51 -9.73
N GLU A 103 -13.42 -5.46 -10.59
CA GLU A 103 -14.10 -5.09 -11.82
C GLU A 103 -15.41 -4.43 -11.37
N GLU A 104 -15.64 -3.16 -11.75
CA GLU A 104 -16.98 -2.62 -11.59
C GLU A 104 -17.94 -3.53 -12.36
N PRO A 105 -19.04 -4.00 -11.75
CA PRO A 105 -19.97 -4.84 -12.46
C PRO A 105 -20.52 -4.05 -13.65
N VAL A 106 -20.21 -4.50 -14.86
CA VAL A 106 -20.92 -4.10 -16.07
C VAL A 106 -22.29 -4.77 -15.99
N GLY A 107 -23.26 -4.09 -15.36
CA GLY A 107 -24.62 -4.60 -15.29
C GLY A 107 -25.48 -3.83 -14.30
N GLU A 108 -26.49 -3.14 -14.81
CA GLU A 108 -27.56 -2.50 -14.03
C GLU A 108 -28.30 -3.50 -13.15
N SER A 109 -28.78 -3.00 -12.00
CA SER A 109 -29.79 -3.57 -11.07
C SER A 109 -29.41 -4.81 -10.25
N GLU A 110 -29.13 -4.60 -8.96
CA GLU A 110 -30.10 -5.01 -7.91
C GLU A 110 -29.87 -4.20 -6.62
N LEU A 111 -30.92 -3.48 -6.21
CA LEU A 111 -30.98 -2.64 -5.04
C LEU A 111 -31.24 -3.52 -3.81
N VAL A 112 -30.20 -3.96 -3.10
CA VAL A 112 -30.38 -4.56 -1.76
C VAL A 112 -30.14 -3.48 -0.71
N ILE A 113 -31.22 -2.83 -0.31
CA ILE A 113 -31.26 -1.95 0.87
C ILE A 113 -31.20 -2.85 2.10
N ALA A 114 -30.00 -3.13 2.58
CA ALA A 114 -29.76 -3.61 3.93
C ALA A 114 -28.50 -2.90 4.45
N ASP A 115 -28.69 -1.85 5.25
CA ASP A 115 -27.67 -1.28 6.13
C ASP A 115 -26.29 -1.00 5.47
N GLY A 116 -26.31 -0.49 4.22
CA GLY A 116 -25.18 -0.46 3.28
C GLY A 116 -23.93 0.31 3.73
N GLY A 117 -24.03 1.13 4.79
CA GLY A 117 -22.88 1.81 5.38
C GLY A 117 -21.96 0.88 6.18
N VAL A 118 -22.53 -0.11 6.88
CA VAL A 118 -21.76 -0.98 7.79
C VAL A 118 -21.05 -2.09 7.01
N ALA A 119 -21.73 -2.72 6.06
CA ALA A 119 -21.14 -3.79 5.22
C ALA A 119 -20.01 -3.26 4.33
N SER A 120 -20.18 -2.06 3.73
CA SER A 120 -19.15 -1.44 2.90
C SER A 120 -17.94 -0.99 3.73
N LYS A 121 -18.14 -0.50 4.96
CA LYS A 121 -17.05 -0.17 5.88
C LYS A 121 -16.28 -1.42 6.31
N LEU A 122 -16.97 -2.48 6.72
CA LEU A 122 -16.35 -3.74 7.14
C LEU A 122 -15.51 -4.38 6.02
N ALA A 123 -16.01 -4.36 4.78
CA ALA A 123 -15.26 -4.84 3.62
C ALA A 123 -13.97 -4.04 3.38
N LYS A 124 -14.03 -2.71 3.50
CA LYS A 124 -12.85 -1.83 3.40
C LYS A 124 -11.84 -2.10 4.51
N ASP A 125 -12.31 -2.23 5.75
CA ASP A 125 -11.45 -2.50 6.91
C ASP A 125 -10.74 -3.85 6.76
N ASN A 126 -11.44 -4.87 6.26
CA ASN A 126 -10.84 -6.17 5.96
C ASN A 126 -9.81 -6.10 4.83
N LYS A 127 -10.10 -5.35 3.75
CA LYS A 127 -9.16 -5.12 2.64
C LYS A 127 -7.89 -4.40 3.12
N ALA A 128 -8.03 -3.39 3.97
CA ALA A 128 -6.89 -2.69 4.59
C ALA A 128 -6.08 -3.60 5.53
N LYS A 129 -6.73 -4.41 6.37
CA LYS A 129 -6.06 -5.40 7.23
C LYS A 129 -5.27 -6.41 6.40
N ASN A 130 -5.85 -6.92 5.31
CA ASN A 130 -5.18 -7.85 4.40
C ASN A 130 -3.97 -7.19 3.75
N PHE A 131 -4.09 -5.96 3.27
CA PHE A 131 -2.98 -5.20 2.71
C PHE A 131 -1.78 -5.10 3.67
N TRP A 132 -2.02 -4.70 4.92
CA TRP A 132 -0.95 -4.62 5.93
C TRP A 132 -0.39 -5.98 6.32
N SER A 133 -1.24 -7.01 6.35
CA SER A 133 -0.82 -8.39 6.62
C SER A 133 0.12 -8.90 5.53
N GLU A 134 -0.21 -8.68 4.26
CA GLU A 134 0.63 -9.08 3.14
C GLU A 134 1.97 -8.34 3.13
N LEU A 135 1.97 -7.02 3.33
CA LEU A 135 3.23 -6.27 3.43
C LEU A 135 4.13 -6.79 4.54
N LYS A 136 3.59 -7.26 5.67
CA LYS A 136 4.39 -7.83 6.75
C LYS A 136 4.89 -9.23 6.42
N LYS A 137 4.06 -10.06 5.77
CA LYS A 137 4.42 -11.43 5.35
C LYS A 137 5.51 -11.43 4.28
N ASN A 138 5.46 -10.47 3.37
CA ASN A 138 6.32 -10.44 2.18
C ASN A 138 7.59 -9.61 2.36
N ILE A 139 8.00 -9.29 3.61
CA ILE A 139 9.25 -8.55 3.84
C ILE A 139 10.45 -9.37 3.32
N VAL A 140 11.14 -8.81 2.34
CA VAL A 140 12.35 -9.39 1.75
C VAL A 140 13.56 -8.86 2.50
N ILE A 141 14.05 -9.64 3.47
CA ILE A 141 15.34 -9.38 4.08
C ILE A 141 16.39 -10.09 3.22
N LYS A 142 16.93 -9.40 2.21
CA LYS A 142 18.18 -9.86 1.60
C LYS A 142 19.30 -9.60 2.60
N THR A 143 19.73 -10.66 3.28
CA THR A 143 20.93 -10.69 4.12
C THR A 143 22.18 -10.51 3.28
#